data_AF-A0A7J9ZXU3-F1
#
_entry.id   AF-A0A7J9ZXU3-F1
#
_cell.length_a   1.000
_cell.length_b   1.000
_cell.length_c   1.000
_cell.angle_alpha   90.00
_cell.angle_beta   90.00
_cell.angle_gamma   90.00
#
_symmetry.space_group_name_H-M   'P 1'
#
loop_
_entity.id
_entity.type
_entity.pdbx_description
1 polymer ?
#
loop_
_entity_poly.entity_id
_entity_poly.type
_entity_poly.pdbx_seq_one_letter_code
_entity_poly.pdbx_strand_id
1 'polypeptide(L)'
;ESFRLELAHAQLVRELFPDAPLKYMPPTKHMSGNIFTGYLLDAFFNLTGLLTGQSILLIGMMTEGIHTPFLADRDLALENVSYVKRAAGGLAADFRPEPGGFITRRAHQVLEESIALLERIGDRSLLTAIAEGTFGITRRPPDGGKGLDGVIERANGYHNPVAELLEER
;
A
#
# COMPACT_ATOMS: atom_id res chain seq x y z
N GLU A 1 -2.69 2.92 20.57
CA GLU A 1 -1.84 3.70 19.64
C GLU A 1 -1.68 3.12 18.23
N SER A 2 -1.45 1.82 18.02
CA SER A 2 -1.18 1.25 16.67
C SER A 2 -2.20 1.65 15.60
N PHE A 3 -3.50 1.58 15.90
CA PHE A 3 -4.55 1.96 14.97
C PHE A 3 -4.46 3.41 14.47
N ARG A 4 -4.03 4.35 15.33
CA ARG A 4 -3.85 5.76 14.94
C ARG A 4 -2.68 5.95 13.97
N LEU A 5 -1.66 5.09 14.03
CA LEU A 5 -0.56 5.10 13.07
C LEU A 5 -1.05 4.69 11.68
N GLU A 6 -1.80 3.58 11.61
CA GLU A 6 -2.38 3.10 10.34
C GLU A 6 -3.34 4.13 9.73
N LEU A 7 -4.20 4.74 10.55
CA LEU A 7 -5.08 5.82 10.10
C LEU A 7 -4.30 7.02 9.54
N ALA A 8 -3.21 7.42 10.19
CA ALA A 8 -2.38 8.52 9.71
C ALA A 8 -1.78 8.23 8.32
N HIS A 9 -1.30 7.01 8.11
CA HIS A 9 -0.73 6.60 6.83
C HIS A 9 -1.80 6.48 5.75
N ALA A 10 -2.93 5.83 6.04
CA ALA A 10 -4.00 5.67 5.08
C ALA A 10 -4.62 7.02 4.67
N GLN A 11 -4.82 7.93 5.63
CA GLN A 11 -5.30 9.28 5.38
C GLN A 11 -4.32 10.08 4.52
N LEU A 12 -3.02 10.05 4.85
CA LEU A 12 -1.98 10.71 4.06
C LEU A 12 -2.02 10.28 2.60
N VAL A 13 -2.01 8.97 2.34
CA VAL A 13 -1.99 8.44 0.97
C VAL A 13 -3.26 8.83 0.22
N ARG A 14 -4.41 8.89 0.91
CA ARG A 14 -5.66 9.34 0.27
C ARG A 14 -5.59 10.81 -0.15
N GLU A 15 -5.09 11.67 0.73
CA GLU A 15 -4.98 13.12 0.45
C GLU A 15 -3.97 13.41 -0.67
N LEU A 16 -2.85 12.67 -0.73
CA LEU A 16 -1.84 12.84 -1.78
C LEU A 16 -2.32 12.38 -3.17
N PHE A 17 -3.19 11.37 -3.21
CA PHE A 17 -3.62 10.74 -4.46
C PHE A 17 -5.14 10.63 -4.53
N PRO A 18 -5.89 11.75 -4.56
CA PRO A 18 -7.36 11.73 -4.43
C PRO A 18 -8.05 10.91 -5.52
N ASP A 19 -7.54 10.98 -6.75
CA ASP A 19 -8.15 10.33 -7.93
C ASP A 19 -7.63 8.91 -8.19
N ALA A 20 -6.59 8.48 -7.47
CA ALA A 20 -6.03 7.15 -7.67
C ALA A 20 -6.95 6.07 -7.05
N PRO A 21 -7.15 4.92 -7.72
CA PRO A 21 -7.86 3.79 -7.14
C PRO A 21 -6.95 3.03 -6.16
N LEU A 22 -6.78 3.58 -4.95
CA LEU A 22 -5.83 3.02 -3.97
C LEU A 22 -6.21 1.60 -3.57
N LYS A 23 -5.20 0.72 -3.60
CA LYS A 23 -5.28 -0.64 -3.08
C LYS A 23 -4.73 -0.67 -1.66
N TYR A 24 -5.59 -0.93 -0.69
CA TYR A 24 -5.23 -1.10 0.71
C TYR A 24 -5.25 -2.58 1.08
N MET A 25 -4.19 -3.05 1.74
CA MET A 25 -3.92 -4.48 1.97
C MET A 25 -3.89 -4.82 3.46
N PRO A 26 -4.38 -6.01 3.83
CA PRO A 26 -4.54 -6.40 5.22
C PRO A 26 -3.18 -6.72 5.86
N PRO A 27 -3.10 -6.73 7.20
CA PRO A 27 -1.89 -7.10 7.91
C PRO A 27 -1.60 -8.59 7.72
N THR A 28 -0.35 -8.93 7.42
CA THR A 28 0.09 -10.34 7.28
C THR A 28 1.20 -10.68 8.27
N LYS A 29 2.17 -9.76 8.46
CA LYS A 29 3.33 -9.96 9.35
C LYS A 29 2.96 -10.24 10.81
N HIS A 30 1.90 -9.63 11.31
CA HIS A 30 1.47 -9.73 12.70
C HIS A 30 0.30 -10.70 12.91
N MET A 31 -0.12 -11.40 11.86
CA MET A 31 -1.12 -12.46 11.96
C MET A 31 -0.49 -13.69 12.61
N SER A 32 -1.16 -14.20 13.64
CA SER A 32 -0.73 -15.39 14.39
C SER A 32 -1.76 -16.51 14.22
N GLY A 33 -1.59 -17.64 14.91
CA GLY A 33 -2.60 -18.71 14.95
C GLY A 33 -3.87 -18.38 15.74
N ASN A 34 -3.92 -17.24 16.45
CA ASN A 34 -5.12 -16.82 17.16
C ASN A 34 -6.09 -16.12 16.21
N ILE A 35 -7.02 -16.90 15.63
CA ILE A 35 -8.02 -16.43 14.68
C ILE A 35 -8.94 -15.34 15.24
N PHE A 36 -9.20 -15.31 16.56
CA PHE A 36 -10.09 -14.31 17.15
C PHE A 36 -9.44 -12.93 17.14
N THR A 37 -8.15 -12.87 17.46
CA THR A 37 -7.36 -11.63 17.35
C THR A 37 -7.22 -11.21 15.89
N GLY A 38 -6.96 -12.16 14.98
CA GLY A 38 -6.86 -11.89 13.54
C GLY A 38 -8.15 -11.29 12.98
N TYR A 39 -9.30 -11.86 13.33
CA TYR A 39 -10.61 -11.38 12.88
C TYR A 39 -10.94 -9.97 13.41
N LEU A 40 -10.55 -9.65 14.65
CA LEU A 40 -10.67 -8.30 15.20
C LEU A 40 -9.72 -7.31 14.51
N LEU A 41 -8.49 -7.74 14.23
CA LEU A 41 -7.52 -6.93 13.52
C LEU A 41 -7.99 -6.61 12.09
N ASP A 42 -8.58 -7.58 11.40
CA ASP A 42 -9.20 -7.41 10.08
C ASP A 42 -10.36 -6.40 10.14
N ALA A 43 -11.15 -6.39 11.22
CA ALA A 43 -12.21 -5.40 11.42
C ALA A 43 -11.66 -3.97 11.54
N PHE A 44 -10.54 -3.78 12.27
CA PHE A 44 -9.86 -2.49 12.33
C PHE A 44 -9.26 -2.10 10.97
N PHE A 45 -8.64 -3.05 10.25
CA PHE A 45 -8.17 -2.81 8.89
C PHE A 45 -9.31 -2.33 7.97
N ASN A 46 -10.45 -3.02 7.99
CA ASN A 46 -11.65 -2.66 7.23
C ASN A 46 -12.14 -1.26 7.59
N LEU A 47 -12.15 -0.93 8.89
CA LEU A 47 -12.54 0.39 9.38
C LEU A 47 -11.60 1.48 8.87
N THR A 48 -10.28 1.31 8.96
CA THR A 48 -9.31 2.28 8.41
C THR A 48 -9.52 2.50 6.92
N GLY A 49 -9.69 1.41 6.17
CA GLY A 49 -9.90 1.46 4.73
C GLY A 49 -11.16 2.25 4.34
N LEU A 50 -12.28 1.96 5.02
CA LEU A 50 -13.55 2.66 4.78
C LEU A 50 -13.51 4.12 5.25
N LEU A 51 -12.98 4.36 6.45
CA LEU A 51 -12.92 5.69 7.07
C LEU A 51 -12.09 6.68 6.27
N THR A 52 -11.02 6.20 5.62
CA THR A 52 -10.11 7.02 4.81
C THR A 52 -10.42 6.95 3.30
N GLY A 53 -11.50 6.29 2.88
CA GLY A 53 -11.95 6.28 1.49
C GLY A 53 -11.06 5.50 0.52
N GLN A 54 -10.45 4.40 0.96
CA GLN A 54 -9.66 3.52 0.10
C GLN A 54 -10.55 2.82 -0.93
N SER A 55 -10.13 2.79 -2.20
CA SER A 55 -10.98 2.33 -3.30
C SER A 55 -11.07 0.81 -3.44
N ILE A 56 -9.95 0.12 -3.28
CA ILE A 56 -9.84 -1.34 -3.42
C ILE A 56 -9.34 -1.90 -2.09
N LEU A 57 -10.24 -2.58 -1.36
CA LEU A 57 -9.89 -3.29 -0.13
C LEU A 57 -9.58 -4.76 -0.46
N LEU A 58 -8.34 -5.17 -0.24
CA LEU A 58 -8.02 -6.60 -0.20
C LEU A 58 -8.44 -7.14 1.16
N ILE A 59 -9.43 -8.02 1.20
CA ILE A 59 -10.02 -8.50 2.46
C ILE A 59 -9.04 -9.43 3.17
N GLY A 60 -8.76 -9.15 4.44
CA GLY A 60 -7.94 -9.97 5.32
C GLY A 60 -8.61 -11.30 5.70
N MET A 61 -7.78 -12.26 6.10
CA MET A 61 -8.23 -13.58 6.51
C MET A 61 -7.73 -13.84 7.92
N MET A 62 -8.63 -14.18 8.85
CA MET A 62 -8.23 -14.53 10.21
C MET A 62 -7.31 -15.76 10.29
N THR A 63 -7.24 -16.55 9.22
CA THR A 63 -6.38 -17.72 9.04
C THR A 63 -5.08 -17.44 8.25
N GLU A 64 -4.75 -16.19 7.94
CA GLU A 64 -3.58 -15.76 7.13
C GLU A 64 -2.26 -16.41 7.61
N GLY A 65 -2.05 -16.49 8.92
CA GLY A 65 -0.85 -17.09 9.51
C GLY A 65 -0.86 -18.63 9.60
N ILE A 66 -1.88 -19.30 9.03
CA ILE A 66 -2.15 -20.73 9.23
C ILE A 66 -2.20 -21.48 7.90
N HIS A 67 -3.11 -21.10 7.00
CA HIS A 67 -3.30 -21.76 5.71
C HIS A 67 -3.97 -20.84 4.69
N THR A 68 -3.96 -21.24 3.42
CA THR A 68 -4.79 -20.60 2.39
C THR A 68 -6.26 -20.67 2.77
N PRO A 69 -7.04 -19.59 2.62
CA PRO A 69 -8.39 -19.50 3.19
C PRO A 69 -9.38 -20.45 2.52
N PHE A 70 -10.13 -21.16 3.36
CA PHE A 70 -11.26 -22.00 2.96
C PHE A 70 -12.49 -21.16 2.62
N LEU A 71 -13.57 -21.82 2.19
CA LEU A 71 -14.85 -21.14 1.92
C LEU A 71 -15.42 -20.48 3.18
N ALA A 72 -15.37 -21.16 4.33
CA ALA A 72 -15.87 -20.60 5.59
C ALA A 72 -15.07 -19.36 6.05
N ASP A 73 -13.74 -19.36 5.86
CA ASP A 73 -12.90 -18.21 6.19
C ASP A 73 -13.28 -16.99 5.34
N ARG A 74 -13.50 -17.22 4.03
CA ARG A 74 -13.90 -16.17 3.09
C ARG A 74 -15.29 -15.63 3.40
N ASP A 75 -16.23 -16.51 3.76
CA ASP A 75 -17.59 -16.13 4.14
C ASP A 75 -17.58 -15.22 5.38
N LEU A 76 -16.87 -15.63 6.43
CA LEU A 76 -16.70 -14.83 7.64
C LEU A 76 -15.96 -13.50 7.36
N ALA A 77 -14.93 -13.50 6.52
CA ALA A 77 -14.23 -12.28 6.13
C ALA A 77 -15.14 -11.29 5.38
N LEU A 78 -16.03 -11.79 4.53
CA LEU A 78 -17.06 -11.00 3.85
C LEU A 78 -18.12 -10.47 4.82
N GLU A 79 -18.52 -11.27 5.80
CA GLU A 79 -19.42 -10.85 6.87
C GLU A 79 -18.81 -9.70 7.68
N ASN A 80 -17.53 -9.82 8.05
CA ASN A 80 -16.80 -8.80 8.80
C ASN A 80 -16.79 -7.45 8.08
N VAL A 81 -16.34 -7.41 6.82
CA VAL A 81 -16.28 -6.15 6.06
C VAL A 81 -17.68 -5.58 5.81
N SER A 82 -18.68 -6.43 5.56
CA SER A 82 -20.06 -6.01 5.36
C SER A 82 -20.64 -5.38 6.63
N TYR A 83 -20.34 -5.97 7.79
CA TYR A 83 -20.72 -5.41 9.08
C TYR A 83 -20.07 -4.06 9.34
N VAL A 84 -18.74 -3.94 9.20
CA VAL A 84 -18.02 -2.68 9.42
C VAL A 84 -18.52 -1.59 8.47
N LYS A 85 -18.73 -1.92 7.18
CA LYS A 85 -19.29 -0.98 6.20
C LYS A 85 -20.67 -0.48 6.61
N ARG A 86 -21.56 -1.37 7.05
CA ARG A 86 -22.91 -1.00 7.49
C ARG A 86 -22.89 -0.16 8.77
N ALA A 87 -22.01 -0.50 9.72
CA ALA A 87 -21.97 0.15 11.02
C ALA A 87 -21.23 1.50 11.00
N ALA A 88 -20.17 1.62 10.19
CA ALA A 88 -19.22 2.71 10.26
C ALA A 88 -18.91 3.38 8.91
N GLY A 89 -19.48 2.91 7.80
CA GLY A 89 -19.16 3.45 6.46
C GLY A 89 -19.52 4.93 6.28
N GLY A 90 -20.47 5.46 7.06
CA GLY A 90 -20.79 6.89 7.07
C GLY A 90 -19.75 7.77 7.74
N LEU A 91 -18.88 7.22 8.61
CA LEU A 91 -17.91 8.00 9.38
C LEU A 91 -16.89 8.73 8.50
N ALA A 92 -16.64 8.27 7.27
CA ALA A 92 -15.75 8.96 6.34
C ALA A 92 -16.21 10.41 6.06
N ALA A 93 -17.51 10.68 6.06
CA ALA A 93 -18.05 12.02 5.87
C ALA A 93 -17.69 12.96 7.03
N ASP A 94 -17.73 12.43 8.26
CA ASP A 94 -17.56 13.18 9.51
C ASP A 94 -16.10 13.23 9.99
N PHE A 95 -15.26 12.32 9.49
CA PHE A 95 -13.90 12.15 10.00
C PHE A 95 -12.98 13.28 9.56
N ARG A 96 -12.61 14.14 10.50
CA ARG A 96 -11.61 15.20 10.32
C ARG A 96 -10.58 15.09 11.45
N PRO A 97 -9.36 14.59 11.17
CA PRO A 97 -8.30 14.58 12.17
C PRO A 97 -8.00 15.99 12.68
N GLU A 98 -7.87 16.12 14.00
CA GLU A 98 -7.57 17.42 14.63
C GLU A 98 -6.27 18.03 14.06
N PRO A 99 -6.29 19.29 13.61
CA PRO A 99 -5.09 20.01 13.19
C PRO A 99 -4.02 19.99 14.29
N GLY A 100 -2.79 19.63 13.92
CA GLY A 100 -1.71 19.46 14.89
C GLY A 100 -1.89 18.28 15.87
N GLY A 101 -2.96 17.49 15.76
CA GLY A 101 -3.15 16.23 16.48
C GLY A 101 -2.17 15.12 16.05
N PHE A 102 -2.21 13.96 16.71
CA PHE A 102 -1.26 12.87 16.41
C PHE A 102 -1.34 12.38 14.96
N ILE A 103 -2.54 12.17 14.43
CA ILE A 103 -2.76 11.62 13.09
C ILE A 103 -2.16 12.57 12.04
N THR A 104 -2.44 13.87 12.15
CA THR A 104 -1.91 14.90 11.26
C THR A 104 -0.39 15.00 11.37
N ARG A 105 0.16 15.13 12.60
CA ARG A 105 1.63 15.17 12.79
C ARG A 105 2.35 13.94 12.24
N ARG A 106 1.78 12.74 12.42
CA ARG A 106 2.37 11.51 11.88
C ARG A 106 2.33 11.49 10.35
N ALA A 107 1.25 11.94 9.74
CA ALA A 107 1.15 12.09 8.29
C ALA A 107 2.21 13.07 7.75
N HIS A 108 2.36 14.23 8.37
CA HIS A 108 3.40 15.21 8.00
C HIS A 108 4.81 14.63 8.11
N GLN A 109 5.12 13.97 9.23
CA GLN A 109 6.43 13.34 9.42
C GLN A 109 6.75 12.35 8.28
N VAL A 110 5.81 11.46 7.93
CA VAL A 110 6.03 10.48 6.86
C VAL A 110 6.19 11.16 5.50
N LEU A 111 5.43 12.22 5.24
CA LEU A 111 5.55 13.00 4.02
C LEU A 111 6.95 13.65 3.91
N GLU A 112 7.42 14.31 4.97
CA GLU A 112 8.74 14.93 5.04
C GLU A 112 9.86 13.91 4.83
N GLU A 113 9.81 12.78 5.54
CA GLU A 113 10.76 11.68 5.40
C GLU A 113 10.77 11.11 3.97
N SER A 114 9.58 11.01 3.34
CA SER A 114 9.43 10.52 1.97
C SER A 114 10.00 11.50 0.94
N ILE A 115 9.74 12.80 1.09
CA ILE A 115 10.31 13.84 0.22
C ILE A 115 11.83 13.84 0.33
N ALA A 116 12.37 13.86 1.55
CA ALA A 116 13.82 13.83 1.77
C ALA A 116 14.47 12.58 1.18
N LEU A 117 13.78 11.43 1.18
CA LEU A 117 14.25 10.23 0.51
C LEU A 117 14.25 10.40 -1.02
N LEU A 118 13.17 10.92 -1.60
CA LEU A 118 13.06 11.14 -3.04
C LEU A 118 14.09 12.14 -3.57
N GLU A 119 14.39 13.21 -2.83
CA GLU A 119 15.46 14.16 -3.15
C GLU A 119 16.82 13.46 -3.25
N ARG A 120 17.18 12.64 -2.25
CA ARG A 120 18.43 11.86 -2.28
C ARG A 120 18.49 10.88 -3.46
N ILE A 121 17.37 10.30 -3.87
CA ILE A 121 17.30 9.41 -5.03
C ILE A 121 17.49 10.21 -6.32
N GLY A 122 16.85 11.39 -6.41
CA GLY A 122 16.93 12.31 -7.55
C GLY A 122 18.35 12.81 -7.82
N ASP A 123 19.14 13.07 -6.77
CA ASP A 123 20.54 13.55 -6.87
C ASP A 123 21.52 12.53 -7.46
N ARG A 124 21.16 11.23 -7.48
CA ARG A 124 22.04 10.15 -7.93
C ARG A 124 21.44 9.46 -9.15
N SER A 125 20.50 8.55 -8.89
CA SER A 125 19.59 7.88 -9.82
C SER A 125 18.85 6.78 -9.03
N LEU A 126 17.73 6.29 -9.57
CA LEU A 126 17.04 5.14 -8.97
C LEU A 126 17.93 3.89 -8.91
N LEU A 127 18.69 3.59 -9.96
CA LEU A 127 19.56 2.41 -10.00
C LEU A 127 20.67 2.47 -8.96
N THR A 128 21.30 3.65 -8.79
CA THR A 128 22.31 3.86 -7.75
C THR A 128 21.70 3.73 -6.35
N ALA A 129 20.54 4.33 -6.12
CA ALA A 129 19.86 4.25 -4.82
C ALA A 129 19.48 2.82 -4.43
N ILE A 130 19.09 1.98 -5.38
CA ILE A 130 18.82 0.55 -5.16
C ILE A 130 20.12 -0.21 -4.88
N ALA A 131 21.21 0.06 -5.62
CA ALA A 131 22.48 -0.61 -5.44
C ALA A 131 23.11 -0.31 -4.06
N GLU A 132 22.97 0.92 -3.57
CA GLU A 132 23.49 1.35 -2.27
C GLU A 132 22.58 0.93 -1.10
N GLY A 133 21.33 0.56 -1.38
CA GLY A 133 20.31 0.22 -0.36
C GLY A 133 19.68 1.46 0.28
N THR A 134 19.78 2.61 -0.38
CA THR A 134 19.08 3.84 -0.01
C THR A 134 17.57 3.70 -0.25
N PHE A 135 17.19 3.01 -1.33
CA PHE A 135 15.80 2.69 -1.65
C PHE A 135 15.58 1.18 -1.52
N GLY A 136 14.77 0.80 -0.53
CA GLY A 136 14.55 -0.60 -0.16
C GLY A 136 15.73 -1.20 0.62
N ILE A 137 15.45 -2.26 1.38
CA ILE A 137 16.45 -2.89 2.27
C ILE A 137 17.44 -3.76 1.48
N THR A 138 17.02 -4.30 0.33
CA THR A 138 17.82 -5.24 -0.46
C THR A 138 18.62 -4.52 -1.54
N ARG A 139 19.95 -4.56 -1.41
CA ARG A 139 20.88 -4.05 -2.43
C ARG A 139 20.84 -4.89 -3.71
N ARG A 140 20.80 -4.23 -4.87
CA ARG A 140 20.90 -4.89 -6.17
C ARG A 140 21.84 -4.13 -7.10
N PRO A 141 22.96 -4.74 -7.55
CA PRO A 141 23.86 -4.08 -8.48
C PRO A 141 23.19 -3.89 -9.85
N PRO A 142 23.47 -2.78 -10.58
CA PRO A 142 22.81 -2.45 -11.84
C PRO A 142 23.22 -3.39 -12.99
N ASP A 143 24.38 -4.03 -12.89
CA ASP A 143 25.00 -4.94 -13.85
C ASP A 143 24.85 -6.42 -13.44
N GLY A 144 23.91 -6.73 -12.55
CA GLY A 144 23.64 -8.08 -12.08
C GLY A 144 22.16 -8.47 -12.11
N GLY A 145 21.88 -9.66 -11.57
CA GLY A 145 20.52 -10.20 -11.55
C GLY A 145 20.17 -11.00 -12.81
N LYS A 146 19.00 -11.65 -12.77
CA LYS A 146 18.52 -12.50 -13.86
C LYS A 146 17.91 -11.66 -14.97
N GLY A 147 18.27 -11.96 -16.22
CA GLY A 147 17.68 -11.33 -17.42
C GLY A 147 18.49 -10.21 -18.05
N LEU A 148 19.65 -9.85 -17.48
CA LEU A 148 20.52 -8.79 -18.02
C LEU A 148 20.97 -9.08 -19.47
N ASP A 149 21.34 -10.34 -19.76
CA ASP A 149 21.77 -10.77 -21.10
C ASP A 149 20.70 -10.58 -22.20
N GLY A 150 19.44 -10.37 -21.81
CA GLY A 150 18.33 -10.09 -22.73
C GLY A 150 18.13 -8.59 -23.02
N VAL A 151 18.85 -7.70 -22.33
CA VAL A 151 18.80 -6.26 -22.57
C VAL A 151 19.74 -5.93 -23.72
N ILE A 152 19.17 -5.43 -24.82
CA ILE A 152 19.93 -5.10 -26.04
C ILE A 152 19.75 -3.62 -26.40
N GLU A 153 20.81 -3.05 -26.99
CA GLU A 153 20.73 -1.72 -27.58
C GLU A 153 19.81 -1.72 -28.80
N ARG A 154 18.96 -0.71 -28.92
CA ARG A 154 18.10 -0.54 -30.10
C ARG A 154 18.96 -0.12 -31.29
N ALA A 155 18.92 -0.90 -32.37
CA ALA A 155 19.60 -0.56 -33.61
C ALA A 155 18.98 0.69 -34.27
N ASN A 156 19.75 1.34 -35.13
CA ASN A 156 19.24 2.39 -36.00
C ASN A 156 18.07 1.84 -36.85
N GLY A 157 16.92 2.53 -36.82
CA GLY A 157 15.70 2.08 -37.49
C GLY A 157 14.84 1.10 -36.68
N TYR A 158 15.15 0.86 -35.39
CA TYR A 158 14.25 0.13 -34.50
C TYR A 158 12.86 0.78 -34.51
N HIS A 159 11.83 -0.03 -34.78
CA HIS A 159 10.44 0.39 -34.88
C HIS A 159 9.56 -0.52 -34.02
N ASN A 160 8.72 0.08 -33.19
CA ASN A 160 7.73 -0.65 -32.39
C ASN A 160 6.34 -0.04 -32.62
N PRO A 161 5.59 -0.55 -33.62
CA PRO A 161 4.28 0.01 -33.96
C PRO A 161 3.26 -0.13 -32.83
N VAL A 162 3.44 -1.10 -31.93
CA VAL A 162 2.53 -1.30 -30.80
C VAL A 162 2.72 -0.22 -29.74
N ALA A 163 3.97 0.20 -29.48
CA ALA A 163 4.24 1.28 -28.53
C ALA A 163 3.66 2.60 -29.04
N GLU A 164 3.85 2.91 -30.33
CA GLU A 164 3.29 4.11 -30.98
C GLU A 164 1.77 4.16 -30.82
N LEU A 165 1.07 3.07 -31.14
CA LEU A 165 -0.39 2.98 -31.01
C LEU A 165 -0.91 3.09 -29.56
N LEU A 166 -0.08 2.73 -28.58
CA LEU A 166 -0.45 2.79 -27.15
C LEU A 166 -0.18 4.15 -26.53
N GLU A 167 0.83 4.89 -27.01
CA GLU A 167 1.19 6.23 -26.52
C GLU A 167 0.31 7.33 -27.13
N GLU A 168 -0.31 7.10 -28.29
CA GLU A 168 -1.24 8.03 -28.94
C GLU A 168 -2.64 8.08 -28.27
N ARG A 169 -2.92 7.22 -27.29
CA ARG A 169 -4.21 7.11 -26.58
C ARG A 169 -4.16 7.73 -25.19
#